data_AF-D5DK89-F1
#
_entry.id   AF-D5DK89-F1
#
_cell.length_a   1.000
_cell.length_b   1.000
_cell.length_c   1.000
_cell.angle_alpha   90.00
_cell.angle_beta   90.00
_cell.angle_gamma   90.00
#
_symmetry.space_group_name_H-M   'P 1'
#
loop_
_entity.id
_entity.type
_entity.pdbx_description
1 polymer ?
#
loop_
_entity_poly.entity_id
_entity_poly.type
_entity_poly.pdbx_seq_one_letter_code
_entity_poly.pdbx_strand_id
1 'polypeptide(L)'
;MEEEDINAILNVFRIALINDEKLNEEDSFFLKSFFSDFVNNTNLTNFIITEYIQEDLYDHEVNIKFFNKILKDIGSNYIIEEFDEMNWIYLSQD
;
A
#
# COMPACT_ATOMS: atom_id res chain seq x y z
N MET A 1 29.25 -4.19 20.03
CA MET A 1 28.49 -3.39 19.05
C MET A 1 29.49 -3.03 17.98
N GLU A 2 29.59 -3.87 16.97
CA GLU A 2 30.52 -3.65 15.85
C GLU A 2 29.87 -2.72 14.84
N GLU A 3 30.66 -1.88 14.17
CA GLU A 3 30.23 -0.83 13.24
C GLU A 3 29.49 -1.35 11.98
N GLU A 4 29.35 -2.67 11.81
CA GLU A 4 28.72 -3.31 10.65
C GLU A 4 27.19 -3.40 10.71
N ASP A 5 26.55 -3.16 11.87
CA ASP A 5 25.08 -3.22 12.02
C ASP A 5 24.33 -1.96 11.51
N ILE A 6 25.06 -0.93 11.06
CA ILE A 6 24.48 0.38 10.69
C ILE A 6 23.78 0.38 9.31
N ASN A 7 23.96 -0.68 8.50
CA ASN A 7 23.43 -0.74 7.12
C ASN A 7 22.23 -1.67 6.92
N ALA A 8 21.58 -2.14 7.99
CA ALA A 8 20.34 -2.90 7.83
C ALA A 8 19.22 -1.97 7.35
N ILE A 9 18.69 -2.19 6.13
CA ILE A 9 17.39 -1.62 5.74
C ILE A 9 16.36 -2.22 6.68
N LEU A 10 15.92 -1.46 7.68
CA LEU A 10 15.03 -1.93 8.73
C LEU A 10 13.58 -1.99 8.25
N ASN A 11 13.19 -1.15 7.28
CA ASN A 11 11.82 -1.05 6.80
C ASN A 11 11.77 -0.91 5.27
N VAL A 12 10.96 -1.73 4.61
CA VAL A 12 10.65 -1.61 3.18
C VAL A 12 9.15 -1.40 3.00
N PHE A 13 8.76 -0.23 2.50
CA PHE A 13 7.38 0.06 2.13
C PHE A 13 7.08 -0.45 0.72
N ARG A 14 5.95 -1.12 0.54
CA ARG A 14 5.45 -1.49 -0.79
C ARG A 14 4.26 -0.62 -1.10
N ILE A 15 4.34 0.14 -2.20
CA ILE A 15 3.31 1.06 -2.64
C ILE A 15 2.79 0.56 -3.98
N ALA A 16 1.51 0.21 -4.03
CA ALA A 16 0.83 -0.13 -5.27
C ALA A 16 0.03 1.09 -5.75
N LEU A 17 0.29 1.55 -6.97
CA LEU A 17 -0.51 2.57 -7.66
C LEU A 17 -1.45 1.85 -8.62
N ILE A 18 -2.75 1.94 -8.41
CA ILE A 18 -3.75 1.21 -9.20
C ILE A 18 -4.63 2.22 -9.92
N ASN A 19 -4.76 2.08 -11.23
CA ASN A 19 -5.65 2.90 -12.07
C ASN A 19 -6.39 2.01 -13.08
N ASP A 20 -7.50 2.51 -13.61
CA ASP A 20 -8.25 1.88 -14.71
C ASP A 20 -7.48 1.94 -16.04
N GLU A 21 -6.72 3.01 -16.24
CA GLU A 21 -5.87 3.20 -17.41
C GLU A 21 -4.40 3.36 -17.03
N LYS A 22 -3.52 3.19 -18.03
CA LYS A 22 -2.09 3.43 -17.85
C LYS A 22 -1.85 4.91 -17.62
N LEU A 23 -1.17 5.24 -16.53
CA LEU A 23 -0.69 6.61 -16.30
C LEU A 23 0.26 7.06 -17.42
N ASN A 24 0.14 8.34 -17.80
CA ASN A 24 1.15 8.95 -18.64
C ASN A 24 2.48 9.10 -17.85
N GLU A 25 3.57 9.38 -18.57
CA GLU A 25 4.91 9.43 -17.97
C GLU A 25 5.06 10.56 -16.94
N GLU A 26 4.41 11.70 -17.18
CA GLU A 26 4.46 12.87 -16.29
C GLU A 26 3.77 12.57 -14.96
N ASP A 27 2.55 12.01 -15.00
CA ASP A 27 1.77 11.65 -13.81
C ASP A 27 2.43 10.50 -13.05
N SER A 28 2.93 9.49 -13.76
CA SER A 28 3.70 8.38 -13.15
C SER A 28 4.94 8.90 -12.42
N PHE A 29 5.70 9.80 -13.04
CA PHE A 29 6.86 10.42 -12.43
C PHE A 29 6.47 11.25 -11.21
N PHE A 30 5.45 12.10 -11.34
CA PHE A 30 4.95 12.93 -10.25
C PHE A 30 4.56 12.10 -9.03
N LEU A 31 3.75 11.05 -9.21
CA LEU A 31 3.33 10.18 -8.11
C LEU A 31 4.51 9.46 -7.45
N LYS A 32 5.45 8.96 -8.25
CA LYS A 32 6.66 8.32 -7.73
C LYS A 32 7.48 9.28 -6.88
N SER A 33 7.70 10.50 -7.36
CA SER A 33 8.41 11.54 -6.61
C SER A 33 7.67 11.93 -5.34
N PHE A 34 6.36 12.14 -5.41
CA PHE A 34 5.54 12.49 -4.25
C PHE A 34 5.63 11.43 -3.14
N PHE A 35 5.48 10.15 -3.47
CA PHE A 35 5.58 9.07 -2.48
C PHE A 35 7.01 8.81 -2.02
N SER A 36 8.00 9.06 -2.88
CA SER A 36 9.42 9.05 -2.51
C SER A 36 9.71 10.11 -1.45
N ASP A 37 9.13 11.30 -1.54
CA ASP A 37 9.32 12.35 -0.53
C ASP A 37 8.54 12.05 0.76
N PHE A 38 7.40 11.37 0.65
CA PHE A 38 6.58 10.96 1.80
C PHE A 38 7.25 9.87 2.64
N VAL A 39 7.78 8.83 2.00
CA VAL A 39 8.56 7.81 2.68
C VAL A 39 9.92 8.42 2.96
N ASN A 40 10.15 8.84 4.21
CA ASN A 40 11.43 9.44 4.62
C ASN A 40 12.60 8.50 4.32
N ASN A 41 13.23 8.68 3.16
CA ASN A 41 14.33 7.87 2.63
C ASN A 41 15.62 8.14 3.40
N THR A 42 15.61 7.79 4.68
CA THR A 42 16.82 7.62 5.47
C THR A 42 17.46 6.29 5.08
N ASN A 43 18.73 6.11 5.46
CA ASN A 43 19.51 4.90 5.21
C ASN A 43 18.85 3.61 5.77
N LEU A 44 17.79 3.74 6.57
CA LEU A 44 17.08 2.68 7.27
C LEU A 44 15.71 2.34 6.65
N THR A 45 15.21 3.15 5.71
CA THR A 45 13.87 3.00 5.13
C THR A 45 13.95 3.06 3.61
N ASN A 46 13.37 2.07 2.94
CA ASN A 46 13.31 2.00 1.49
C ASN A 46 11.86 1.76 1.04
N PHE A 47 11.57 1.95 -0.23
CA PHE A 47 10.26 1.68 -0.80
C PHE A 47 10.33 1.11 -2.21
N ILE A 48 9.29 0.37 -2.59
CA ILE A 48 9.10 -0.19 -3.92
C ILE A 48 7.72 0.28 -4.39
N ILE A 49 7.70 1.01 -5.51
CA ILE A 49 6.47 1.43 -6.18
C ILE A 49 6.21 0.51 -7.36
N THR A 50 4.98 0.00 -7.48
CA THR A 50 4.54 -0.79 -8.63
C THR A 50 3.20 -0.25 -9.12
N GLU A 51 3.09 -0.05 -10.43
CA GLU A 51 1.86 0.40 -11.08
C GLU A 51 1.08 -0.81 -11.60
N TYR A 52 -0.23 -0.78 -11.38
CA TYR A 52 -1.18 -1.80 -11.80
C TYR A 52 -2.31 -1.14 -12.60
N ILE A 53 -2.76 -1.85 -13.63
CA ILE A 53 -3.92 -1.46 -14.44
C ILE A 53 -5.05 -2.43 -14.10
N GLN A 54 -6.19 -1.88 -13.72
CA GLN A 54 -7.40 -2.63 -13.43
C GLN A 54 -8.59 -1.94 -14.11
N GLU A 55 -8.90 -2.35 -15.33
CA GLU A 55 -9.86 -1.66 -16.22
C GLU A 55 -11.23 -1.38 -15.59
N ASP A 56 -11.69 -2.24 -14.69
CA ASP A 56 -12.99 -2.11 -14.04
C ASP A 56 -12.92 -1.45 -12.66
N LEU A 57 -11.82 -0.76 -12.32
CA LEU A 57 -11.57 -0.20 -10.99
C LEU A 57 -12.71 0.68 -10.48
N TYR A 58 -13.35 1.45 -11.35
CA TYR A 58 -14.43 2.38 -10.98
C TYR A 58 -15.83 1.84 -11.23
N ASP A 59 -15.97 0.61 -11.73
CA ASP A 59 -17.26 -0.02 -12.06
C ASP A 59 -17.91 -0.72 -10.87
N HIS A 60 -17.21 -0.81 -9.74
CA HIS A 60 -17.67 -1.52 -8.54
C HIS A 60 -18.07 -0.56 -7.42
N GLU A 61 -19.05 -0.97 -6.62
CA GLU A 61 -19.40 -0.27 -5.39
C GLU A 61 -18.23 -0.34 -4.40
N VAL A 62 -17.85 0.81 -3.84
CA VAL A 62 -16.74 0.91 -2.88
C VAL A 62 -17.15 0.28 -1.55
N ASN A 63 -16.76 -0.98 -1.37
CA ASN A 63 -17.00 -1.78 -0.17
C ASN A 63 -15.81 -2.73 0.12
N ILE A 64 -15.90 -3.51 1.20
CA ILE A 64 -14.83 -4.44 1.60
C ILE A 64 -14.50 -5.46 0.49
N LYS A 65 -15.50 -5.92 -0.28
CA LYS A 65 -15.27 -6.85 -1.40
C LYS A 65 -14.46 -6.19 -2.51
N PHE A 66 -14.74 -4.92 -2.82
CA PHE A 66 -13.97 -4.11 -3.75
C PHE A 66 -12.50 -3.97 -3.32
N PHE A 67 -12.25 -3.60 -2.06
CA PHE A 67 -10.87 -3.49 -1.57
C PHE A 67 -10.14 -4.83 -1.51
N ASN A 68 -10.82 -5.92 -1.12
CA ASN A 68 -10.23 -7.26 -1.15
C ASN A 68 -9.91 -7.73 -2.58
N LYS A 69 -10.72 -7.34 -3.57
CA LYS A 69 -10.40 -7.57 -4.98
C LYS A 69 -9.12 -6.84 -5.37
N ILE A 70 -9.01 -5.54 -5.08
CA ILE A 70 -7.80 -4.76 -5.33
C ILE A 70 -6.57 -5.44 -4.71
N LEU A 71 -6.66 -5.84 -3.43
CA LEU A 71 -5.57 -6.50 -2.72
C LEU A 71 -5.14 -7.80 -3.40
N LYS A 72 -6.12 -8.60 -3.83
CA LYS A 72 -5.86 -9.84 -4.56
C LYS A 72 -5.19 -9.58 -5.91
N ASP A 73 -5.64 -8.57 -6.65
CA ASP A 73 -5.14 -8.25 -7.99
C ASP A 73 -3.69 -7.75 -7.94
N ILE A 74 -3.26 -7.09 -6.86
CA ILE A 74 -1.85 -6.75 -6.62
C ILE A 74 -1.02 -7.90 -5.99
N GLY A 75 -1.62 -9.09 -5.82
CA GLY A 75 -0.94 -10.27 -5.27
C GLY A 75 -0.77 -10.27 -3.75
N SER A 76 -1.57 -9.48 -3.02
CA SER A 76 -1.59 -9.50 -1.57
C SER A 76 -2.35 -10.73 -1.05
N ASN A 77 -1.82 -11.33 0.02
CA ASN A 77 -2.50 -12.39 0.77
C ASN A 77 -3.36 -11.83 1.92
N TYR A 78 -3.37 -10.51 2.11
CA TYR A 78 -4.16 -9.86 3.14
C TYR A 78 -5.64 -9.82 2.75
N ILE A 79 -6.51 -10.14 3.70
CA ILE A 79 -7.96 -10.07 3.56
C ILE A 79 -8.47 -9.11 4.62
N ILE A 80 -9.13 -8.04 4.18
CA ILE A 80 -9.88 -7.14 5.04
C ILE A 80 -11.13 -7.91 5.48
N GLU A 81 -11.23 -8.16 6.77
CA GLU A 81 -12.40 -8.76 7.38
C GLU A 81 -13.48 -7.70 7.63
N GLU A 82 -14.75 -8.12 7.61
CA GLU A 82 -15.84 -7.25 8.06
C GLU A 82 -15.63 -6.88 9.52
N PHE A 83 -15.87 -5.62 9.83
CA PHE A 83 -15.70 -5.11 11.19
C PHE A 83 -16.72 -5.75 12.11
N ASP A 84 -16.24 -6.46 13.13
CA ASP A 84 -17.09 -6.99 14.20
C ASP A 84 -17.32 -5.91 15.27
N GLU A 85 -18.45 -5.20 15.15
CA GLU A 85 -18.84 -4.14 16.08
C GLU A 85 -18.90 -4.63 17.53
N MET A 86 -19.30 -5.89 17.76
CA MET A 86 -19.40 -6.48 19.10
C MET A 86 -18.00 -6.60 19.71
N ASN A 87 -17.06 -7.20 18.98
CA ASN A 87 -15.68 -7.36 19.44
C ASN A 87 -14.96 -6.01 19.65
N TRP A 88 -15.27 -4.99 18.85
CA TRP A 88 -14.66 -3.66 19.02
C TRP A 88 -15.11 -2.94 20.29
N ILE A 89 -16.39 -3.03 20.66
CA ILE A 89 -16.89 -2.44 21.92
C ILE A 89 -16.11 -3.00 23.11
N TYR A 90 -15.81 -4.31 23.09
CA TYR A 90 -15.03 -4.96 24.14
C TYR A 90 -13.57 -4.52 24.18
N LEU A 91 -12.94 -4.27 23.03
CA LEU A 91 -11.57 -3.75 22.94
C LEU A 91 -11.40 -2.31 23.45
N SER A 92 -12.49 -1.53 23.52
CA SER A 92 -12.47 -0.15 24.03
C SER A 92 -12.54 -0.02 25.56
N GLN A 93 -12.73 -1.15 26.26
CA GLN A 93 -12.95 -1.20 27.71
C GLN A 93 -11.73 -1.68 28.52
N ASP A 94 -10.67 -2.14 27.85
CA ASP A 94 -9.34 -2.39 28.44
C ASP A 94 -8.41 -1.18 28.19
#